data_AF-A0A1I8P3J0-F1
#
_entry.id   AF-A0A1I8P3J0-F1
#
_cell.length_a   1.000
_cell.length_b   1.000
_cell.length_c   1.000
_cell.angle_alpha   90.00
_cell.angle_beta   90.00
_cell.angle_gamma   90.00
#
_symmetry.space_group_name_H-M   'P 1'
#
loop_
_entity.id
_entity.type
_entity.pdbx_description
1 polymer ?
#
loop_
_entity_poly.entity_id
_entity_poly.type
_entity_poly.pdbx_seq_one_letter_code
_entity_poly.pdbx_strand_id
1 'polypeptide(L)'
;DISLEGVERTRGIFGGSGYMELKEDIDTDVSMARVQIFFSSTGFNFQKSPFRIPDQNFTSVLNGAYRLYLMDELKKCCIDSPYFEVFTSPLTKRRIECENCLFPSTNIPPALRLGYYRIFLTVYKGVNFTICALLRLALK
;
A
#
# COMPACT_ATOMS: atom_id res chain seq x y z
N ASP A 1 3.51 -13.67 0.23
CA ASP A 1 4.86 -13.13 0.00
C ASP A 1 4.78 -11.88 -0.85
N ILE A 2 5.69 -10.92 -0.64
CA ILE A 2 5.71 -9.63 -1.35
C ILE A 2 7.14 -9.27 -1.75
N SER A 3 7.35 -8.98 -3.04
CA SER A 3 8.55 -8.35 -3.58
C SER A 3 8.15 -7.02 -4.19
N LEU A 4 8.90 -5.94 -3.95
CA LEU A 4 8.65 -4.62 -4.55
C LEU A 4 9.96 -4.04 -5.07
N GLU A 5 10.08 -3.91 -6.40
CA GLU A 5 11.19 -3.22 -7.06
C GLU A 5 10.77 -1.79 -7.42
N GLY A 6 11.45 -0.80 -6.87
CA GLY A 6 11.20 0.61 -7.16
C GLY A 6 11.78 1.02 -8.51
N VAL A 7 10.97 1.61 -9.40
CA VAL A 7 11.43 2.16 -10.68
C VAL A 7 11.38 3.69 -10.62
N GLU A 8 12.53 4.35 -10.80
CA GLU A 8 12.64 5.81 -10.77
C GLU A 8 12.20 6.42 -12.11
N ARG A 9 11.07 7.17 -12.13
CA ARG A 9 10.57 7.80 -13.37
C ARG A 9 9.88 9.16 -13.10
N THR A 10 10.62 10.27 -13.30
CA THR A 10 10.11 11.66 -13.48
C THR A 10 9.33 12.23 -12.28
N ARG A 11 9.20 13.56 -12.20
CA ARG A 11 8.54 14.27 -11.09
C ARG A 11 7.15 13.69 -10.80
N GLY A 12 6.93 13.26 -9.55
CA GLY A 12 5.60 12.94 -9.05
C GLY A 12 5.03 11.60 -9.52
N ILE A 13 5.85 10.67 -10.03
CA ILE A 13 5.40 9.32 -10.39
C ILE A 13 6.31 8.29 -9.71
N PHE A 14 5.70 7.39 -8.93
CA PHE A 14 6.39 6.31 -8.24
C PHE A 14 6.18 5.01 -9.00
N GLY A 15 7.27 4.34 -9.38
CA GLY A 15 7.25 3.04 -10.04
C GLY A 15 7.42 1.88 -9.06
N GLY A 16 6.60 0.84 -9.17
CA GLY A 16 6.74 -0.40 -8.39
C GLY A 16 6.33 -1.64 -9.19
N SER A 17 7.14 -2.70 -9.14
CA SER A 17 6.77 -4.03 -9.63
C SER A 17 6.82 -5.03 -8.48
N GLY A 18 5.95 -6.04 -8.48
CA GLY A 18 5.85 -6.95 -7.36
C GLY A 18 4.72 -7.95 -7.44
N TYR A 19 4.57 -8.76 -6.40
CA TYR A 19 3.38 -9.59 -6.24
C TYR A 19 2.91 -9.62 -4.79
N MET A 20 1.64 -9.96 -4.56
CA MET A 20 1.06 -10.24 -3.25
C MET A 20 0.20 -11.50 -3.38
N GLU A 21 0.52 -12.51 -2.59
CA GLU A 21 -0.27 -13.74 -2.52
C GLU A 21 -1.06 -13.80 -1.21
N LEU A 22 -2.38 -13.78 -1.32
CA LEU A 22 -3.31 -14.12 -0.26
C LEU A 22 -3.61 -15.61 -0.37
N LYS A 23 -3.22 -16.40 0.62
CA LYS A 23 -3.32 -17.87 0.59
C LYS A 23 -4.68 -18.41 1.02
N GLU A 24 -5.47 -17.56 1.67
CA GLU A 24 -6.80 -17.82 2.20
C GLU A 24 -7.67 -16.56 2.09
N ASP A 25 -8.99 -16.76 2.20
CA ASP A 25 -9.93 -15.65 2.30
C ASP A 25 -9.75 -14.94 3.64
N ILE A 26 -9.66 -13.61 3.61
CA ILE A 26 -9.55 -12.80 4.82
C ILE A 26 -10.91 -12.22 5.16
N ASP A 27 -11.48 -12.64 6.29
CA ASP A 27 -12.65 -11.96 6.84
C ASP A 27 -12.23 -10.60 7.41
N THR A 28 -12.55 -9.55 6.66
CA THR A 28 -12.13 -8.18 6.96
C THR A 28 -13.01 -7.51 8.00
N ASP A 29 -14.21 -8.04 8.26
CA ASP A 29 -15.15 -7.49 9.23
C ASP A 29 -14.74 -7.79 10.66
N VAL A 30 -14.05 -8.92 10.88
CA VAL A 30 -13.46 -9.28 12.18
C VAL A 30 -11.98 -8.90 12.31
N SER A 31 -11.36 -8.46 11.22
CA SER A 31 -9.94 -8.08 11.18
C SER A 31 -9.74 -6.58 11.43
N MET A 32 -8.69 -6.26 12.17
CA MET A 32 -8.25 -4.88 12.40
C MET A 32 -7.03 -4.59 11.54
N ALA A 33 -6.90 -3.35 11.08
CA ALA A 33 -5.77 -2.90 10.28
C ALA A 33 -5.25 -1.54 10.76
N ARG A 34 -3.94 -1.33 10.61
CA ARG A 34 -3.28 -0.05 10.83
C ARG A 34 -2.18 0.17 9.81
N VAL A 35 -1.93 1.43 9.46
CA VAL A 35 -0.82 1.80 8.58
C VAL A 35 0.13 2.74 9.31
N GLN A 36 1.38 2.34 9.39
CA GLN A 36 2.46 3.14 9.96
C GLN A 36 3.45 3.51 8.86
N ILE A 37 3.75 4.80 8.74
CA ILE A 37 4.70 5.30 7.76
C ILE A 37 5.91 5.84 8.52
N PHE A 38 7.10 5.54 8.01
CA PHE A 38 8.36 6.08 8.50
C PHE A 38 9.11 6.73 7.35
N PHE A 39 9.85 7.79 7.66
CA PHE A 39 10.60 8.60 6.69
C PHE A 39 12.09 8.63 7.06
N SER A 40 12.96 8.62 6.06
CA SER A 40 14.39 8.85 6.19
C SER A 40 14.89 9.70 5.03
N SER A 41 15.71 10.72 5.27
CA SER A 41 16.38 11.44 4.18
C SER A 41 17.53 10.62 3.56
N THR A 42 18.13 9.71 4.33
CA THR A 42 19.34 8.96 3.92
C THR A 42 19.09 7.49 3.60
N GLY A 43 17.95 6.94 4.03
CA GLY A 43 17.61 5.53 3.84
C GLY A 43 18.10 4.60 4.96
N PHE A 44 18.79 5.14 5.97
CA PHE A 44 19.29 4.36 7.12
C PHE A 44 18.46 4.58 8.39
N ASN A 45 18.31 5.83 8.80
CA ASN A 45 17.60 6.20 10.04
C ASN A 45 16.17 6.64 9.71
N PHE A 46 15.21 5.78 10.05
CA PHE A 46 13.79 6.02 9.78
C PHE A 46 13.09 6.60 11.02
N GLN A 47 12.42 7.74 10.85
CA GLN A 47 11.61 8.40 11.87
C GLN A 47 10.14 8.24 11.56
N LYS A 48 9.30 8.14 12.60
CA LYS A 48 7.85 7.99 12.44
C LYS A 48 7.28 9.24 11.75
N SER A 49 6.53 9.01 10.67
CA SER A 49 5.80 10.05 9.95
C SER A 49 4.53 10.43 10.72
N PRO A 50 4.06 11.69 10.63
CA PRO A 50 2.73 12.06 11.11
C PRO A 50 1.62 11.40 10.27
N PHE A 51 1.90 11.04 9.01
CA PHE A 51 0.97 10.30 8.16
C PHE A 51 0.83 8.86 8.65
N ARG A 52 -0.38 8.48 9.03
CA ARG A 52 -0.71 7.14 9.49
C ARG A 52 -2.21 6.88 9.34
N ILE A 53 -2.56 5.60 9.29
CA ILE A 53 -3.93 5.16 9.50
C ILE A 53 -3.95 4.50 10.89
N PRO A 54 -4.66 5.08 11.87
CA PRO A 54 -4.78 4.47 13.19
C PRO A 54 -5.52 3.13 13.10
N ASP A 55 -5.45 2.36 14.19
CA ASP A 55 -6.14 1.08 14.30
C ASP A 55 -7.63 1.24 14.01
N GLN A 56 -8.11 0.56 12.98
CA GLN A 56 -9.52 0.54 12.59
C GLN A 56 -9.87 -0.78 11.89
N ASN A 57 -11.16 -0.99 11.62
CA ASN A 57 -11.64 -2.17 10.92
C ASN A 57 -11.02 -2.28 9.51
N PHE A 58 -10.63 -3.49 9.08
CA PHE A 58 -9.95 -3.67 7.80
C PHE A 58 -10.87 -3.38 6.60
N THR A 59 -12.17 -3.68 6.69
CA THR A 59 -13.19 -3.27 5.71
C THR A 59 -13.19 -1.74 5.51
N SER A 60 -13.03 -0.97 6.60
CA SER A 60 -12.95 0.50 6.52
C SER A 60 -11.67 0.98 5.81
N VAL A 61 -10.54 0.30 6.00
CA VAL A 61 -9.29 0.61 5.28
C VAL A 61 -9.44 0.35 3.78
N LEU A 62 -10.14 -0.73 3.40
CA LEU A 62 -10.39 -1.07 1.99
C LEU A 62 -11.34 -0.07 1.31
N ASN A 63 -12.44 0.27 1.96
CA ASN A 63 -13.39 1.26 1.46
C ASN A 63 -12.84 2.70 1.46
N GLY A 64 -11.88 3.00 2.34
CA GLY A 64 -11.22 4.31 2.44
C GLY A 64 -9.91 4.35 1.66
N ALA A 65 -8.81 4.11 2.35
CA ALA A 65 -7.46 4.35 1.82
C ALA A 65 -7.14 3.54 0.56
N TYR A 66 -7.52 2.26 0.49
CA TYR A 66 -7.26 1.46 -0.71
C TYR A 66 -8.03 2.02 -1.92
N ARG A 67 -9.34 2.24 -1.76
CA ARG A 67 -10.19 2.79 -2.83
C ARG A 67 -9.71 4.15 -3.33
N LEU A 68 -9.32 5.04 -2.41
CA LEU A 68 -8.92 6.42 -2.74
C LEU A 68 -7.53 6.53 -3.35
N TYR A 69 -6.57 5.72 -2.89
CA TYR A 69 -5.15 5.92 -3.21
C TYR A 69 -4.55 4.85 -4.11
N LEU A 70 -5.07 3.63 -4.08
CA LEU A 70 -4.41 2.48 -4.71
C LEU A 70 -5.25 1.83 -5.81
N MET A 71 -6.55 1.72 -5.62
CA MET A 71 -7.42 0.86 -6.44
C MET A 71 -7.35 1.18 -7.95
N ASP A 72 -7.47 2.45 -8.33
CA ASP A 72 -7.44 2.84 -9.74
C ASP A 72 -6.06 2.66 -10.38
N GLU A 73 -4.99 2.84 -9.62
CA GLU A 73 -3.63 2.65 -10.13
C GLU A 73 -3.29 1.17 -10.26
N LEU A 74 -3.59 0.37 -9.23
CA LEU A 74 -3.38 -1.07 -9.27
C LEU A 74 -4.20 -1.72 -10.40
N LYS A 75 -5.41 -1.25 -10.67
CA LYS A 75 -6.23 -1.74 -11.79
C LYS A 75 -5.55 -1.59 -13.15
N LYS A 76 -4.68 -0.57 -13.34
CA LYS A 76 -4.04 -0.28 -14.63
C LYS A 76 -2.83 -1.19 -14.89
N CYS A 77 -2.21 -1.72 -13.85
CA CYS A 77 -0.87 -2.31 -13.92
C CYS A 77 -0.72 -3.64 -13.16
N CYS A 78 -1.73 -4.04 -12.39
CA CYS A 78 -1.75 -5.31 -11.68
C CYS A 78 -2.82 -6.24 -12.23
N ILE A 79 -2.47 -7.51 -12.29
CA ILE A 79 -3.38 -8.63 -12.55
C ILE A 79 -4.03 -9.02 -11.22
N ASP A 80 -5.34 -9.30 -11.24
CA ASP A 80 -6.14 -9.80 -10.11
C ASP A 80 -6.21 -8.88 -8.87
N SER A 81 -5.90 -7.58 -9.04
CA SER A 81 -6.08 -6.59 -7.97
C SER A 81 -7.57 -6.40 -7.62
N PRO A 82 -7.96 -6.31 -6.33
CA PRO A 82 -9.33 -6.04 -5.93
C PRO A 82 -9.90 -4.75 -6.52
N TYR A 83 -11.07 -4.83 -7.14
CA TYR A 83 -11.79 -3.66 -7.65
C TYR A 83 -13.25 -3.75 -7.23
N PHE A 84 -13.76 -2.67 -6.64
CA PHE A 84 -15.10 -2.63 -6.06
C PHE A 84 -15.60 -1.18 -5.97
N GLU A 85 -16.91 -1.00 -6.03
CA GLU A 85 -17.53 0.28 -5.69
C GLU A 85 -17.67 0.42 -4.18
N VAL A 86 -18.22 -0.58 -3.51
CA VAL A 86 -18.24 -0.72 -2.05
C VAL A 86 -17.71 -2.11 -1.74
N PHE A 87 -16.69 -2.17 -0.90
CA PHE A 87 -16.12 -3.44 -0.47
C PHE A 87 -16.99 -4.10 0.59
N THR A 88 -17.22 -5.40 0.41
CA THR A 88 -17.87 -6.31 1.37
C THR A 88 -16.95 -7.49 1.64
N SER A 89 -16.81 -7.89 2.90
CA SER A 89 -16.05 -9.09 3.30
C SER A 89 -16.57 -10.34 2.56
N PRO A 90 -15.71 -11.32 2.22
CA PRO A 90 -14.27 -11.40 2.51
C PRO A 90 -13.37 -10.85 1.39
N LEU A 91 -12.13 -10.52 1.75
CA LEU A 91 -11.07 -10.30 0.75
C LEU A 91 -10.60 -11.67 0.29
N THR A 92 -11.06 -12.09 -0.88
CA THR A 92 -10.84 -13.47 -1.36
C THR A 92 -9.37 -13.76 -1.64
N LYS A 93 -9.00 -15.02 -1.42
CA LYS A 93 -7.75 -15.65 -1.84
C LYS A 93 -7.45 -15.29 -3.29
N ARG A 94 -6.24 -14.79 -3.54
CA ARG A 94 -5.78 -14.34 -4.86
C ARG A 94 -4.29 -14.09 -4.89
N ARG A 95 -3.73 -14.07 -6.10
CA ARG A 95 -2.35 -13.66 -6.34
C ARG A 95 -2.37 -12.43 -7.22
N ILE A 96 -2.05 -11.30 -6.60
CA ILE A 96 -1.95 -10.01 -7.27
C ILE A 96 -0.53 -9.90 -7.81
N GLU A 97 -0.38 -9.65 -9.10
CA GLU A 97 0.93 -9.43 -9.74
C GLU A 97 0.92 -8.07 -10.40
N CYS A 98 1.90 -7.24 -10.07
CA CYS A 98 1.99 -5.85 -10.49
C CYS A 98 3.27 -5.67 -11.30
N GLU A 99 3.16 -5.15 -12.51
CA GLU A 99 4.32 -4.85 -13.35
C GLU A 99 4.32 -3.38 -13.73
N ASN A 100 5.43 -2.70 -13.44
CA ASN A 100 5.67 -1.31 -13.80
C ASN A 100 4.53 -0.35 -13.37
N CYS A 101 3.93 -0.59 -12.19
CA CYS A 101 2.86 0.25 -11.67
C CYS A 101 3.34 1.66 -11.41
N LEU A 102 2.61 2.64 -11.93
CA LEU A 102 2.89 4.06 -11.76
C LEU A 102 1.85 4.67 -10.83
N PHE A 103 2.29 5.16 -9.68
CA PHE A 103 1.43 5.84 -8.72
C PHE A 103 1.66 7.36 -8.85
N PRO A 104 0.70 8.12 -9.40
CA PRO A 104 0.83 9.56 -9.52
C PRO A 104 0.75 10.21 -8.13
N SER A 105 1.57 11.23 -7.92
CA SER A 105 1.62 11.99 -6.67
C SER A 105 0.41 12.88 -6.44
N THR A 106 -0.52 12.96 -7.39
CA THR A 106 -1.74 13.79 -7.29
C THR A 106 -2.65 13.35 -6.15
N ASN A 107 -2.65 12.05 -5.85
CA ASN A 107 -3.43 11.48 -4.74
C ASN A 107 -2.60 11.32 -3.46
N ILE A 108 -1.33 11.70 -3.50
CA ILE A 108 -0.41 11.60 -2.37
C ILE A 108 -0.36 12.98 -1.69
N PRO A 109 -0.36 13.06 -0.34
CA PRO A 109 -0.32 14.33 0.34
C PRO A 109 0.85 15.21 -0.15
N PRO A 110 0.61 16.48 -0.56
CA PRO A 110 1.64 17.35 -1.14
C PRO A 110 2.81 17.66 -0.18
N ALA A 111 2.65 17.32 1.10
CA ALA A 111 3.65 17.49 2.14
C ALA A 111 4.67 16.32 2.25
N LEU A 112 4.67 15.34 1.35
CA LEU A 112 5.74 14.34 1.34
C LEU A 112 7.07 14.93 0.87
N ARG A 113 8.10 14.74 1.69
CA ARG A 113 9.48 15.19 1.43
C ARG A 113 10.18 14.18 0.53
N LEU A 114 11.20 14.64 -0.20
CA LEU A 114 12.12 13.73 -0.90
C LEU A 114 12.92 12.90 0.12
N GLY A 115 13.13 11.62 -0.17
CA GLY A 115 13.79 10.66 0.71
C GLY A 115 13.23 9.26 0.59
N TYR A 116 13.37 8.46 1.63
CA TYR A 116 12.95 7.07 1.71
C TYR A 116 11.78 6.92 2.67
N TYR A 117 10.80 6.11 2.29
CA TYR A 117 9.62 5.83 3.09
C TYR A 117 9.48 4.34 3.32
N ARG A 118 9.29 3.93 4.57
CA ARG A 118 8.86 2.57 4.92
C ARG A 118 7.40 2.63 5.35
N ILE A 119 6.56 1.90 4.64
CA ILE A 119 5.13 1.81 4.92
C ILE A 119 4.85 0.41 5.42
N PHE A 120 4.24 0.30 6.59
CA PHE A 120 3.81 -0.94 7.20
C PHE A 120 2.28 -0.96 7.27
N LEU A 121 1.65 -1.92 6.59
CA LEU A 121 0.26 -2.29 6.83
C LEU A 121 0.25 -3.54 7.71
N THR A 122 -0.23 -3.42 8.93
CA THR A 122 -0.42 -4.57 9.84
C THR A 122 -1.89 -4.89 9.92
N VAL A 123 -2.23 -6.16 9.70
CA VAL A 123 -3.57 -6.73 9.90
C VAL A 123 -3.51 -7.76 11.02
N TYR A 124 -4.49 -7.75 11.93
CA TYR A 124 -4.52 -8.59 13.12
C TYR A 124 -5.96 -8.94 13.58
N LYS A 125 -6.06 -9.81 14.60
CA LYS A 125 -7.27 -10.45 15.18
C LYS A 125 -7.85 -11.61 14.36
N GLY A 126 -8.33 -11.37 13.14
CA GLY A 126 -8.86 -12.44 12.28
C GLY A 126 -7.74 -13.24 11.61
N VAL A 127 -6.83 -12.51 10.96
CA VAL A 127 -5.57 -13.01 10.40
C VAL A 127 -4.44 -12.11 10.86
N ASN A 128 -3.24 -12.64 11.03
CA ASN A 128 -2.09 -11.85 11.48
C ASN A 128 -1.01 -11.81 10.39
N PHE A 129 -0.84 -10.65 9.75
CA PHE A 129 0.24 -10.42 8.81
C PHE A 129 0.68 -8.95 8.81
N THR A 130 1.87 -8.70 8.28
CA THR A 130 2.34 -7.34 8.01
C THR A 130 2.98 -7.26 6.64
N ILE A 131 2.56 -6.25 5.89
CA ILE A 131 3.10 -5.87 4.60
C ILE A 131 4.03 -4.69 4.82
N CYS A 132 5.26 -4.78 4.31
CA CYS A 132 6.23 -3.70 4.31
C CYS A 132 6.52 -3.26 2.87
N ALA A 133 6.40 -1.98 2.59
CA ALA A 133 6.83 -1.37 1.33
C ALA A 133 7.92 -0.33 1.60
N LEU A 134 9.00 -0.38 0.82
CA LEU A 134 10.05 0.64 0.81
C LEU A 134 9.95 1.46 -0.47
N LEU A 135 9.75 2.77 -0.34
CA LEU A 135 9.63 3.70 -1.46
C LEU A 135 10.76 4.73 -1.39
N ARG A 136 11.29 5.13 -2.55
CA ARG A 136 12.24 6.25 -2.67
C ARG A 136 11.59 7.38 -3.48
N LEU A 137 11.46 8.54 -2.85
CA LEU A 137 11.08 9.81 -3.44
C LEU A 137 12.35 10.59 -3.83
N ALA A 138 12.62 10.76 -5.11
CA ALA A 138 13.75 11.53 -5.62
C ALA A 138 13.32 12.48 -6.76
N LEU A 139 14.09 13.55 -6.96
CA LEU A 139 14.02 14.35 -8.18
C LEU A 139 14.94 13.69 -9.23
N LYS A 140 14.45 13.63 -10.47
CA LYS A 140 15.28 13.31 -11.63
C LYS A 140 16.43 14.30 -11.79
#